data_AF-A0AA39UZU9-F1
#
_entry.id   AF-A0AA39UZU9-F1
#
_cell.length_a   1.000
_cell.length_b   1.000
_cell.length_c   1.000
_cell.angle_alpha   90.00
_cell.angle_beta   90.00
_cell.angle_gamma   90.00
#
_symmetry.space_group_name_H-M   'P 1'
#
loop_
_entity.id
_entity.type
_entity.pdbx_description
1 polymer ?
#
loop_
_entity_poly.entity_id
_entity_poly.type
_entity_poly.pdbx_seq_one_letter_code
_entity_poly.pdbx_strand_id
1 'polypeptide(L)'
;MQLLFTEIPPFYWRADFTSPIHLVDRKGMKIPYEDGIATTLRMAIQGGLYLYVAEVILQAHMRIEPTIFLQTDGHNLDPQLRLLLSMAGSPSIRNMAIPAYSFLDSLFGRILRGIGDFLGVSSCDNNPLPAVALATNRHAVLKLLYDLISSAEFDDTVTHHDQIFVLTIFFRVLNSPFPPPPFLPKDWCTPQLAIKSVQIAFEDVSQTSLYHEDYYHAAYELGIYFFKHTSFTNETLAYFVSTLFERLRKQDGRLLSVFLDLIVTGLASEQWDVQARQQSLKYLYEPENLFSSCTTLITWGEVETLRRLALLCPRDPTWSRCLRQLDVFDFPKQVLGMHDIPHTISDFKAFIETGCVSAFEKTDTASSYFTQPDQEVEDPPRHPWSTAWHRVWRFIPGESSREDMGLSNNDHGV
;
A
#
# COMPACT_ATOMS: atom_id res chain seq x y z
N MET A 1 2.52 -1.89 32.08
CA MET A 1 2.40 -3.04 31.15
C MET A 1 2.75 -2.66 29.72
N GLN A 2 2.18 -1.58 29.17
CA GLN A 2 2.39 -1.18 27.77
C GLN A 2 3.87 -0.93 27.38
N LEU A 3 4.66 -0.27 28.24
CA LEU A 3 6.12 -0.11 28.04
C LEU A 3 6.92 -1.40 28.16
N LEU A 4 6.39 -2.44 28.79
CA LEU A 4 7.07 -3.75 28.88
C LEU A 4 6.77 -4.60 27.65
N PHE A 5 5.58 -4.43 27.06
CA PHE A 5 5.22 -5.08 25.79
C PHE A 5 6.19 -4.72 24.67
N THR A 6 6.63 -3.46 24.61
CA THR A 6 7.60 -3.01 23.61
C THR A 6 9.00 -3.61 23.79
N GLU A 7 9.28 -4.23 24.93
CA GLU A 7 10.56 -4.90 25.16
C GLU A 7 10.52 -6.39 24.84
N ILE A 8 9.34 -6.94 24.51
CA ILE A 8 9.20 -8.33 24.05
C ILE A 8 9.72 -8.42 22.60
N PRO A 9 10.69 -9.32 22.33
CA PRO A 9 11.22 -9.49 20.98
C PRO A 9 10.17 -9.96 19.97
N PRO A 10 10.22 -9.50 18.70
CA PRO A 10 9.23 -9.88 17.68
C PRO A 10 9.08 -11.40 17.47
N PHE A 11 10.19 -12.14 17.53
CA PHE A 11 10.17 -13.59 17.33
C PHE A 11 9.34 -14.36 18.38
N TYR A 12 9.08 -13.78 19.55
CA TYR A 12 8.21 -14.40 20.57
C TYR A 12 6.76 -14.54 20.08
N TRP A 13 6.32 -13.63 19.21
CA TRP A 13 4.94 -13.59 18.71
C TRP A 13 4.67 -14.57 17.57
N ARG A 14 5.69 -15.27 17.06
CA ARG A 14 5.50 -16.23 15.98
C ARG A 14 4.71 -17.44 16.46
N ALA A 15 3.81 -17.96 15.63
CA ALA A 15 2.99 -19.12 15.99
C ALA A 15 3.81 -20.40 16.22
N ASP A 16 5.00 -20.50 15.60
CA ASP A 16 5.94 -21.61 15.77
C ASP A 16 7.00 -21.36 16.85
N PHE A 17 6.84 -20.29 17.64
CA PHE A 17 7.79 -19.95 18.69
C PHE A 17 7.92 -21.11 19.69
N THR A 18 9.15 -21.59 19.84
CA THR A 18 9.53 -22.57 20.85
C THR A 18 10.44 -21.90 21.87
N SER A 19 10.19 -22.17 23.15
CA SER A 19 11.02 -21.64 24.23
C SER A 19 12.46 -22.15 24.07
N PRO A 20 13.49 -21.29 24.22
CA PRO A 20 14.88 -21.70 24.13
C PRO A 20 15.21 -22.87 25.06
N ILE A 21 16.02 -23.83 24.58
CA ILE A 21 16.33 -25.09 25.29
C ILE A 21 17.24 -24.87 26.51
N HIS A 22 18.02 -23.78 26.53
CA HIS A 22 19.03 -23.51 27.57
C HIS A 22 18.55 -22.48 28.59
N LEU A 23 17.61 -22.88 29.46
CA LEU A 23 17.16 -22.06 30.57
C LEU A 23 17.69 -22.62 31.90
N VAL A 24 18.28 -21.75 32.72
CA VAL A 24 18.70 -22.05 34.09
C VAL A 24 17.57 -21.68 35.04
N ASP A 25 17.14 -22.61 35.90
CA ASP A 25 16.19 -22.30 36.96
C ASP A 25 16.88 -21.56 38.11
N ARG A 26 16.43 -20.34 38.37
CA ARG A 26 16.91 -19.47 39.44
C ARG A 26 15.70 -18.90 40.17
N LYS A 27 15.48 -19.33 41.42
CA LYS A 27 14.34 -18.91 42.26
C LYS A 27 12.96 -19.15 41.59
N GLY A 28 12.81 -20.23 40.81
CA GLY A 28 11.58 -20.54 40.07
C GLY A 28 11.45 -19.79 38.74
N MET A 29 12.48 -19.04 38.33
CA MET A 29 12.57 -18.40 37.01
C MET A 29 13.61 -19.10 36.14
N LYS A 30 13.19 -19.57 34.99
CA LYS A 30 13.97 -20.15 33.89
C LYS A 30 14.55 -19.03 33.02
N ILE A 31 15.78 -18.60 33.31
CA ILE A 31 16.45 -17.49 32.61
C ILE A 31 17.56 -18.07 31.73
N PRO A 32 17.77 -17.61 30.50
CA PRO A 32 18.96 -18.00 29.73
C PRO A 32 20.24 -17.67 30.49
N TYR A 33 21.28 -18.49 30.28
CA TYR A 33 22.55 -18.37 30.99
C TYR A 33 23.18 -16.98 30.74
N GLU A 34 23.26 -16.15 31.79
CA GLU A 34 23.96 -14.86 31.78
C GLU A 34 25.38 -14.99 32.35
N ASP A 35 26.34 -14.31 31.72
CA ASP A 35 27.77 -14.27 32.04
C ASP A 35 28.13 -13.39 33.27
N GLY A 36 27.12 -12.88 33.99
CA GLY A 36 27.29 -12.11 35.22
C GLY A 36 27.57 -10.62 35.02
N ILE A 37 27.41 -10.10 33.80
CA ILE A 37 27.56 -8.67 33.49
C ILE A 37 26.31 -7.91 33.99
N ALA A 38 26.51 -6.71 34.55
CA ALA A 38 25.39 -5.83 34.90
C ALA A 38 24.68 -5.33 33.63
N THR A 39 23.42 -5.71 33.45
CA THR A 39 22.59 -5.35 32.29
C THR A 39 21.45 -4.41 32.70
N THR A 40 20.90 -3.66 31.74
CA THR A 40 19.68 -2.87 31.97
C THR A 40 18.45 -3.78 31.96
N LEU A 41 17.34 -3.36 32.60
CA LEU A 41 16.09 -4.12 32.57
C LEU A 41 15.61 -4.41 31.14
N ARG A 42 15.74 -3.44 30.23
CA ARG A 42 15.44 -3.62 28.79
C ARG A 42 16.26 -4.76 28.20
N MET A 43 17.58 -4.74 28.40
CA MET A 43 18.48 -5.77 27.87
C MET A 43 18.21 -7.14 28.50
N ALA A 44 17.88 -7.18 29.79
CA ALA A 44 17.50 -8.42 30.48
C ALA A 44 16.17 -8.98 29.94
N ILE A 45 15.19 -8.14 29.64
CA ILE A 45 13.93 -8.55 29.01
C ILE A 45 14.21 -9.11 27.62
N GLN A 46 14.88 -8.36 26.75
CA GLN A 46 15.17 -8.78 25.38
C GLN A 46 16.07 -10.03 25.33
N GLY A 47 17.00 -10.16 26.28
CA GLY A 47 17.94 -11.28 26.36
C GLY A 47 17.36 -12.55 26.96
N GLY A 48 16.25 -12.49 27.72
CA GLY A 48 15.73 -13.69 28.36
C GLY A 48 14.48 -13.58 29.23
N LEU A 49 14.21 -12.42 29.83
CA LEU A 49 13.03 -12.26 30.70
C LEU A 49 11.72 -12.04 29.92
N TYR A 50 11.77 -11.89 28.60
CA TYR A 50 10.60 -11.67 27.76
C TYR A 50 9.53 -12.75 27.91
N LEU A 51 9.89 -14.01 28.17
CA LEU A 51 8.94 -15.09 28.44
C LEU A 51 8.05 -14.78 29.66
N TYR A 52 8.69 -14.34 30.76
CA TYR A 52 8.00 -13.98 32.00
C TYR A 52 7.17 -12.71 31.84
N VAL A 53 7.75 -11.70 31.19
CA VAL A 53 7.05 -10.45 30.94
C VAL A 53 5.80 -10.70 30.10
N ALA A 54 5.92 -11.51 29.04
CA ALA A 54 4.80 -11.86 28.19
C ALA A 54 3.74 -12.66 28.93
N GLU A 55 4.12 -13.64 29.77
CA GLU A 55 3.18 -14.42 30.58
C GLU A 55 2.39 -13.53 31.55
N VAL A 56 3.06 -12.61 32.25
CA VAL A 56 2.39 -11.66 33.16
C VAL A 56 1.40 -10.78 32.40
N ILE A 57 1.78 -10.29 31.22
CA ILE A 57 0.89 -9.47 30.37
C ILE A 57 -0.30 -10.30 29.89
N LEU A 58 -0.08 -11.53 29.43
CA LEU A 58 -1.13 -12.46 28.99
C LEU A 58 -2.12 -12.75 30.12
N GLN A 59 -1.63 -13.12 31.31
CA GLN A 59 -2.47 -13.41 32.47
C GLN A 59 -3.29 -12.18 32.92
N ALA A 60 -2.71 -10.98 32.86
CA ALA A 60 -3.42 -9.76 33.20
C ALA A 60 -4.55 -9.45 32.22
N HIS A 61 -4.37 -9.70 30.92
CA HIS A 61 -5.38 -9.43 29.89
C HIS A 61 -6.42 -10.54 29.76
N MET A 62 -6.07 -11.80 30.04
CA MET A 62 -7.04 -12.92 30.06
C MET A 62 -8.09 -12.77 31.17
N ARG A 63 -7.88 -11.86 32.14
CA ARG A 63 -8.85 -11.51 33.18
C ARG A 63 -9.77 -10.34 32.81
N ILE A 64 -9.51 -9.66 31.69
CA ILE A 64 -10.31 -8.55 31.19
C ILE A 64 -11.36 -9.12 30.23
N GLU A 65 -12.61 -8.63 30.31
CA GLU A 65 -13.68 -9.07 29.41
C GLU A 65 -13.26 -8.88 27.94
N PRO A 66 -13.57 -9.85 27.06
CA PRO A 66 -13.23 -9.75 25.65
C PRO A 66 -13.87 -8.49 25.05
N THR A 67 -13.06 -7.70 24.33
CA THR A 67 -13.56 -6.57 23.54
C THR A 67 -14.66 -7.03 22.58
N ILE A 68 -15.57 -6.12 22.21
CA ILE A 68 -16.74 -6.38 21.36
C ILE A 68 -16.39 -7.19 20.09
N PHE A 69 -15.18 -7.01 19.56
CA PHE A 69 -14.61 -7.70 18.41
C PHE A 69 -14.31 -9.21 18.60
N LEU A 70 -14.25 -9.72 19.83
CA LEU A 70 -13.85 -11.10 20.17
C LEU A 70 -15.02 -12.00 20.60
N GLN A 71 -16.25 -11.47 20.68
CA GLN A 71 -17.39 -12.21 21.25
C GLN A 71 -17.92 -13.36 20.36
N THR A 72 -17.66 -13.35 19.05
CA THR A 72 -18.29 -14.30 18.12
C THR A 72 -17.45 -15.54 17.80
N ASP A 73 -16.12 -15.44 17.84
CA ASP A 73 -15.21 -16.48 17.33
C ASP A 73 -14.16 -16.95 18.37
N GLY A 74 -14.26 -16.46 19.60
CA GLY A 74 -13.16 -16.45 20.56
C GLY A 74 -12.69 -17.82 21.06
N HIS A 75 -13.53 -18.86 21.10
CA HIS A 75 -13.25 -20.06 21.91
C HIS A 75 -12.07 -20.93 21.43
N ASN A 76 -11.63 -20.80 20.18
CA ASN A 76 -10.53 -21.59 19.60
C ASN A 76 -9.30 -20.75 19.18
N LEU A 77 -9.23 -19.48 19.59
CA LEU A 77 -8.12 -18.61 19.22
C LEU A 77 -6.89 -18.87 20.09
N ASP A 78 -5.71 -18.79 19.49
CA ASP A 78 -4.46 -18.83 20.25
C ASP A 78 -4.41 -17.70 21.30
N PRO A 79 -4.00 -17.95 22.55
CA PRO A 79 -3.95 -16.92 23.60
C PRO A 79 -3.07 -15.72 23.26
N GLN A 80 -1.95 -15.92 22.56
CA GLN A 80 -1.07 -14.84 22.12
C GLN A 80 -1.75 -13.97 21.08
N LEU A 81 -2.36 -14.59 20.06
CA LEU A 81 -3.11 -13.86 19.05
C LEU A 81 -4.31 -13.13 19.67
N ARG A 82 -5.01 -13.75 20.63
CA ARG A 82 -6.15 -13.15 21.32
C ARG A 82 -5.73 -11.88 22.05
N LEU A 83 -4.59 -11.91 22.74
CA LEU A 83 -4.02 -10.72 23.38
C LEU A 83 -3.75 -9.62 22.34
N LEU A 84 -3.06 -9.96 21.26
CA LEU A 84 -2.70 -8.99 20.22
C LEU A 84 -3.94 -8.35 19.58
N LEU A 85 -4.94 -9.15 19.22
CA LEU A 85 -6.21 -8.65 18.67
C LEU A 85 -6.97 -7.78 19.67
N SER A 86 -7.00 -8.17 20.94
CA SER A 86 -7.65 -7.38 21.99
C SER A 86 -6.97 -6.02 22.18
N MET A 87 -5.64 -5.99 22.16
CA MET A 87 -4.87 -4.75 22.28
C MET A 87 -5.05 -3.86 21.04
N ALA A 88 -4.99 -4.44 19.83
CA ALA A 88 -5.18 -3.70 18.57
C ALA A 88 -6.61 -3.15 18.42
N GLY A 89 -7.63 -3.86 18.91
CA GLY A 89 -9.01 -3.41 18.93
C GLY A 89 -9.33 -2.35 19.99
N SER A 90 -8.38 -2.00 20.86
CA SER A 90 -8.58 -1.00 21.92
C SER A 90 -8.34 0.42 21.41
N PRO A 91 -9.33 1.34 21.49
CA PRO A 91 -9.14 2.75 21.12
C PRO A 91 -8.01 3.43 21.91
N SER A 92 -7.82 3.07 23.18
CA SER A 92 -6.78 3.65 24.03
C SER A 92 -5.37 3.30 23.58
N ILE A 93 -5.18 2.16 22.92
CA ILE A 93 -3.88 1.71 22.39
C ILE A 93 -3.56 2.45 21.10
N ARG A 94 -4.55 2.64 20.23
CA ARG A 94 -4.41 3.40 18.97
C ARG A 94 -4.00 4.86 19.23
N ASN A 95 -4.59 5.48 20.25
CA ASN A 95 -4.32 6.86 20.64
C ASN A 95 -3.07 7.05 21.51
N MET A 96 -2.33 5.99 21.84
CA MET A 96 -1.23 6.08 22.79
C MET A 96 0.08 6.51 22.11
N ALA A 97 0.48 7.77 22.33
CA ALA A 97 1.83 8.21 22.03
C ALA A 97 2.83 7.63 23.05
N ILE A 98 3.79 6.82 22.61
CA ILE A 98 4.92 6.42 23.45
C ILE A 98 5.96 7.56 23.42
N PRO A 99 6.45 8.05 24.58
CA PRO A 99 7.50 9.05 24.60
C PRO A 99 8.76 8.53 23.88
N ALA A 100 9.26 9.36 22.96
CA ALA A 100 10.26 9.09 21.94
C ALA A 100 11.61 8.58 22.48
N TYR A 101 11.72 7.29 22.80
CA TYR A 101 13.00 6.65 23.12
C TYR A 101 13.19 5.25 22.52
N SER A 102 12.36 4.86 21.56
CA SER A 102 12.64 3.76 20.65
C SER A 102 12.06 4.09 19.28
N PHE A 103 12.94 4.45 18.35
CA PHE A 103 12.79 4.46 16.89
C PHE A 103 11.36 4.14 16.38
N LEU A 104 10.61 5.21 16.09
CA LEU A 104 9.46 5.36 15.17
C LEU A 104 8.25 4.39 15.23
N ASP A 105 8.32 3.27 15.93
CA ASP A 105 7.20 2.32 16.03
C ASP A 105 6.26 2.69 17.19
N SER A 106 5.02 3.04 16.87
CA SER A 106 3.95 3.23 17.87
C SER A 106 3.66 1.90 18.59
N LEU A 107 3.03 1.95 19.77
CA LEU A 107 2.59 0.72 20.45
C LEU A 107 1.70 -0.11 19.52
N PHE A 108 0.82 0.59 18.80
CA PHE A 108 -0.10 0.01 17.85
C PHE A 108 0.64 -0.67 16.69
N GLY A 109 1.62 0.00 16.07
CA GLY A 109 2.48 -0.58 15.04
C GLY A 109 3.20 -1.85 15.49
N ARG A 110 3.71 -1.87 16.73
CA ARG A 110 4.35 -3.08 17.31
C ARG A 110 3.37 -4.23 17.51
N ILE A 111 2.15 -3.94 17.97
CA ILE A 111 1.11 -4.97 18.12
C ILE A 111 0.74 -5.54 16.76
N LEU A 112 0.54 -4.68 15.76
CA LEU A 112 0.27 -5.11 14.38
C LEU A 112 1.42 -5.98 13.85
N ARG A 113 2.68 -5.63 14.14
CA ARG A 113 3.82 -6.42 13.68
C ARG A 113 3.83 -7.78 14.33
N GLY A 114 3.48 -7.85 15.62
CA GLY A 114 3.24 -9.11 16.32
C GLY A 114 2.14 -9.95 15.68
N ILE A 115 1.03 -9.34 15.22
CA ILE A 115 -0.02 -10.04 14.48
C ILE A 115 0.51 -10.59 13.15
N GLY A 116 1.26 -9.79 12.41
CA GLY A 116 1.89 -10.23 11.17
C GLY A 116 2.92 -11.33 11.39
N ASP A 117 3.72 -11.28 12.47
CA ASP A 117 4.71 -12.29 12.84
C ASP A 117 4.03 -13.59 13.22
N PHE A 118 2.94 -13.50 13.99
CA PHE A 118 2.10 -14.64 14.35
C PHE A 118 1.58 -15.37 13.11
N LEU A 119 1.11 -14.61 12.11
CA LEU A 119 0.59 -15.17 10.86
C LEU A 119 1.68 -15.55 9.84
N GLY A 120 2.95 -15.22 10.09
CA GLY A 120 4.04 -15.42 9.14
C GLY A 120 3.97 -14.50 7.91
N VAL A 121 3.37 -13.31 8.05
CA VAL A 121 3.19 -12.31 6.97
C VAL A 121 3.91 -11.00 7.26
N SER A 122 4.70 -10.89 8.33
CA SER A 122 5.43 -9.67 8.69
C SER A 122 6.70 -9.41 7.86
N SER A 123 7.34 -10.46 7.30
CA SER A 123 8.56 -10.28 6.51
C SER A 123 8.26 -9.98 5.04
N CYS A 124 9.02 -9.07 4.43
CA CYS A 124 9.12 -8.88 2.98
C CYS A 124 9.90 -10.02 2.29
N ASP A 125 10.40 -11.01 3.04
CA ASP A 125 11.10 -12.15 2.46
C ASP A 125 10.15 -12.98 1.59
N ASN A 126 10.58 -13.19 0.34
CA ASN A 126 9.89 -13.91 -0.75
C ASN A 126 9.56 -15.40 -0.46
N ASN A 127 9.64 -15.85 0.79
CA ASN A 127 9.23 -17.19 1.20
C ASN A 127 8.01 -17.11 2.12
N PRO A 128 6.80 -17.21 1.56
CA PRO A 128 5.62 -17.45 2.36
C PRO A 128 5.69 -18.91 2.81
N LEU A 129 6.24 -19.18 3.99
CA LEU A 129 5.81 -20.34 4.75
C LEU A 129 4.66 -19.89 5.66
N PRO A 130 3.40 -20.01 5.22
CA PRO A 130 2.28 -19.86 6.12
C PRO A 130 2.38 -20.95 7.19
N ALA A 131 2.54 -20.55 8.45
CA ALA A 131 2.41 -21.48 9.57
C ALA A 131 0.99 -22.06 9.57
N VAL A 132 0.90 -23.38 9.64
CA VAL A 132 -0.27 -24.25 9.36
C VAL A 132 -1.54 -23.95 10.18
N ALA A 133 -1.51 -23.05 11.16
CA ALA A 133 -2.64 -22.70 12.03
C ALA A 133 -3.53 -21.55 11.52
N LEU A 134 -3.56 -21.30 10.21
CA LEU A 134 -4.14 -20.07 9.63
C LEU A 134 -5.67 -20.00 9.60
N ALA A 135 -6.44 -21.08 9.41
CA ALA A 135 -7.86 -20.92 9.05
C ALA A 135 -8.71 -20.15 10.09
N THR A 136 -8.65 -20.54 11.36
CA THR A 136 -9.43 -19.90 12.44
C THR A 136 -8.83 -18.55 12.86
N ASN A 137 -7.51 -18.46 12.92
CA ASN A 137 -6.78 -17.24 13.32
C ASN A 137 -6.84 -16.14 12.26
N ARG A 138 -6.78 -16.51 10.97
CA ARG A 138 -6.91 -15.61 9.82
C ARG A 138 -8.26 -14.89 9.80
N HIS A 139 -9.34 -15.60 10.10
CA HIS A 139 -10.68 -15.01 10.10
C HIS A 139 -10.76 -13.85 11.10
N ALA A 140 -10.34 -14.09 12.35
CA ALA A 140 -10.39 -13.07 13.40
C ALA A 140 -9.49 -11.86 13.08
N VAL A 141 -8.30 -12.11 12.50
CA VAL A 141 -7.39 -11.04 12.07
C VAL A 141 -8.01 -10.23 10.92
N LEU A 142 -8.50 -10.88 9.86
CA LEU A 142 -9.12 -10.18 8.74
C LEU A 142 -10.34 -9.38 9.19
N LYS A 143 -11.14 -9.90 10.12
CA LYS A 143 -12.31 -9.21 10.64
C LYS A 143 -11.91 -7.94 11.39
N LEU A 144 -10.94 -8.04 12.31
CA LEU A 144 -10.41 -6.87 13.01
C LEU A 144 -9.84 -5.83 12.04
N LEU A 145 -8.99 -6.26 11.10
CA LEU A 145 -8.34 -5.36 10.16
C LEU A 145 -9.36 -4.70 9.21
N TYR A 146 -10.37 -5.45 8.75
CA TYR A 146 -11.46 -4.93 7.94
C TYR A 146 -12.30 -3.90 8.71
N ASP A 147 -12.65 -4.21 9.96
CA ASP A 147 -13.38 -3.28 10.83
C ASP A 147 -12.57 -2.00 11.09
N LEU A 148 -11.24 -2.12 11.23
CA LEU A 148 -10.34 -0.98 11.37
C LEU A 148 -10.33 -0.11 10.12
N ILE A 149 -9.99 -0.66 8.94
CA ILE A 149 -9.87 0.15 7.71
C ILE A 149 -11.21 0.78 7.29
N SER A 150 -12.32 0.15 7.66
CA SER A 150 -13.68 0.63 7.37
C SER A 150 -14.20 1.64 8.41
N SER A 151 -13.50 1.83 9.53
CA SER A 151 -13.91 2.74 10.60
C SER A 151 -13.51 4.19 10.30
N ALA A 152 -14.35 5.13 10.72
CA ALA A 152 -14.02 6.56 10.69
C ALA A 152 -12.80 6.90 11.58
N GLU A 153 -12.64 6.20 12.71
CA GLU A 153 -11.54 6.44 13.65
C GLU A 153 -10.16 6.11 13.05
N PHE A 154 -10.12 5.33 11.96
CA PHE A 154 -8.86 4.98 11.30
C PHE A 154 -8.13 6.21 10.76
N ASP A 155 -8.87 7.25 10.37
CA ASP A 155 -8.29 8.50 9.86
C ASP A 155 -7.80 9.40 10.98
N ASP A 156 -8.56 9.48 12.07
CA ASP A 156 -8.33 10.47 13.12
C ASP A 156 -7.32 10.00 14.18
N THR A 157 -7.21 8.69 14.40
CA THR A 157 -6.51 8.12 15.57
C THR A 157 -5.23 7.37 15.24
N VAL A 158 -5.04 6.98 13.98
CA VAL A 158 -3.93 6.13 13.55
C VAL A 158 -2.94 6.95 12.73
N THR A 159 -1.65 6.80 13.02
CA THR A 159 -0.61 7.50 12.25
C THR A 159 -0.58 6.99 10.81
N HIS A 160 -0.18 7.83 9.85
CA HIS A 160 -0.12 7.43 8.44
C HIS A 160 0.75 6.17 8.22
N HIS A 161 1.88 6.07 8.93
CA HIS A 161 2.73 4.89 8.90
C HIS A 161 1.99 3.63 9.37
N ASP A 162 1.26 3.72 10.49
CA ASP A 162 0.46 2.61 10.99
C ASP A 162 -0.71 2.27 10.05
N GLN A 163 -1.29 3.26 9.36
CA GLN A 163 -2.34 3.02 8.35
C GLN A 163 -1.82 2.18 7.17
N ILE A 164 -0.65 2.55 6.63
CA ILE A 164 0.04 1.77 5.58
C ILE A 164 0.29 0.34 6.07
N PHE A 165 0.76 0.21 7.31
CA PHE A 165 1.08 -1.09 7.89
C PHE A 165 -0.18 -1.96 8.09
N VAL A 166 -1.28 -1.39 8.56
CA VAL A 166 -2.59 -2.06 8.64
C VAL A 166 -3.04 -2.54 7.27
N LEU A 167 -3.00 -1.68 6.25
CA LEU A 167 -3.38 -2.05 4.89
C LEU A 167 -2.49 -3.18 4.36
N THR A 168 -1.18 -3.08 4.57
CA THR A 168 -0.21 -4.07 4.09
C THR A 168 -0.50 -5.45 4.69
N ILE A 169 -0.66 -5.54 6.02
CA ILE A 169 -1.02 -6.80 6.67
C ILE A 169 -2.40 -7.29 6.18
N PHE A 170 -3.39 -6.40 6.09
CA PHE A 170 -4.72 -6.76 5.61
C PHE A 170 -4.66 -7.43 4.23
N PHE A 171 -3.97 -6.83 3.27
CA PHE A 171 -3.86 -7.40 1.92
C PHE A 171 -2.99 -8.65 1.86
N ARG A 172 -1.90 -8.74 2.63
CA ARG A 172 -1.09 -9.97 2.73
C ARG A 172 -1.94 -11.14 3.23
N VAL A 173 -2.73 -10.91 4.29
CA VAL A 173 -3.60 -11.94 4.87
C VAL A 173 -4.76 -12.27 3.92
N LEU A 174 -5.34 -11.26 3.27
CA LEU A 174 -6.42 -11.44 2.30
C LEU A 174 -5.97 -12.29 1.11
N ASN A 175 -4.79 -12.01 0.56
CA ASN A 175 -4.19 -12.68 -0.60
C ASN A 175 -3.39 -13.95 -0.28
N SER A 176 -3.42 -14.41 0.97
CA SER A 176 -2.87 -15.73 1.33
C SER A 176 -3.62 -16.86 0.59
N PRO A 177 -3.01 -18.06 0.42
CA PRO A 177 -3.59 -19.15 -0.40
C PRO A 177 -4.89 -19.77 0.16
N PHE A 178 -5.44 -19.22 1.24
CA PHE A 178 -6.67 -19.70 1.86
C PHE A 178 -7.91 -19.01 1.28
N PRO A 179 -9.04 -19.72 1.12
CA PRO A 179 -10.26 -19.13 0.58
C PRO A 179 -10.70 -17.91 1.40
N PRO A 180 -11.26 -16.86 0.79
CA PRO A 180 -11.74 -15.68 1.50
C PRO A 180 -12.71 -16.09 2.63
N PRO A 181 -12.63 -15.46 3.80
CA PRO A 181 -13.52 -15.81 4.90
C PRO A 181 -14.97 -15.44 4.53
N PRO A 182 -15.98 -16.19 5.03
CA PRO A 182 -17.37 -16.03 4.59
C PRO A 182 -17.98 -14.64 4.81
N PHE A 183 -17.41 -13.84 5.72
CA PHE A 183 -17.89 -12.48 6.02
C PHE A 183 -17.44 -11.43 5.00
N LEU A 184 -16.40 -11.70 4.20
CA LEU A 184 -15.95 -10.79 3.15
C LEU A 184 -16.63 -11.21 1.84
N PRO A 185 -17.70 -10.52 1.40
CA PRO A 185 -18.29 -10.78 0.10
C PRO A 185 -17.28 -10.46 -1.02
N LYS A 186 -17.57 -10.94 -2.24
CA LYS A 186 -16.71 -10.67 -3.40
C LYS A 186 -16.49 -9.16 -3.65
N ASP A 187 -17.48 -8.34 -3.29
CA ASP A 187 -17.47 -6.88 -3.43
C ASP A 187 -17.31 -6.18 -2.06
N TRP A 188 -16.49 -6.73 -1.17
CA TRP A 188 -16.28 -6.19 0.18
C TRP A 188 -15.75 -4.75 0.19
N CYS A 189 -15.06 -4.32 -0.87
CA CYS A 189 -14.50 -2.97 -0.95
C CYS A 189 -15.49 -1.99 -1.57
N THR A 190 -15.88 -0.98 -0.79
CA THR A 190 -16.63 0.17 -1.32
C THR A 190 -15.72 1.09 -2.13
N PRO A 191 -16.27 1.88 -3.08
CA PRO A 191 -15.51 2.90 -3.80
C PRO A 191 -14.75 3.87 -2.88
N GLN A 192 -15.40 4.31 -1.79
CA GLN A 192 -14.77 5.22 -0.83
C GLN A 192 -13.57 4.57 -0.13
N LEU A 193 -13.70 3.30 0.27
CA LEU A 193 -12.60 2.57 0.90
C LEU A 193 -11.44 2.33 -0.07
N ALA A 194 -11.74 2.08 -1.35
CA ALA A 194 -10.72 1.93 -2.39
C ALA A 194 -9.92 3.22 -2.59
N ILE A 195 -10.61 4.35 -2.81
CA ILE A 195 -9.98 5.67 -2.97
C ILE A 195 -9.12 5.98 -1.74
N LYS A 196 -9.67 5.82 -0.54
CA LYS A 196 -8.96 6.06 0.72
C LYS A 196 -7.69 5.22 0.85
N SER A 197 -7.75 3.93 0.49
CA SER A 197 -6.58 3.06 0.55
C SER A 197 -5.49 3.47 -0.44
N VAL A 198 -5.89 3.89 -1.65
CA VAL A 198 -4.96 4.44 -2.65
C VAL A 198 -4.32 5.73 -2.14
N GLN A 199 -5.09 6.60 -1.49
CA GLN A 199 -4.56 7.82 -0.87
C GLN A 199 -3.53 7.50 0.20
N ILE A 200 -3.82 6.57 1.12
CA ILE A 200 -2.86 6.15 2.16
C ILE A 200 -1.58 5.56 1.57
N ALA A 201 -1.68 4.80 0.47
CA ALA A 201 -0.53 4.18 -0.16
C ALA A 201 0.36 5.16 -0.94
N PHE A 202 -0.24 6.18 -1.57
CA PHE A 202 0.44 7.04 -2.55
C PHE A 202 0.48 8.53 -2.18
N GLU A 203 -0.03 8.92 -1.02
CA GLU A 203 0.08 10.31 -0.55
C GLU A 203 1.03 10.36 0.63
N ASP A 204 2.20 10.97 0.43
CA ASP A 204 3.15 11.18 1.52
C ASP A 204 2.74 12.42 2.34
N VAL A 205 2.47 12.22 3.64
CA VAL A 205 2.12 13.28 4.58
C VAL A 205 3.38 13.86 5.27
N SER A 206 4.56 13.25 5.13
CA SER A 206 5.78 13.76 5.80
C SER A 206 7.09 13.48 5.06
N GLN A 207 7.64 14.52 4.44
CA GLN A 207 9.01 14.60 3.88
C GLN A 207 10.16 14.39 4.90
N THR A 208 9.87 13.90 6.12
CA THR A 208 10.81 13.82 7.24
C THR A 208 11.11 12.39 7.70
N SER A 209 10.64 11.37 7.00
CA SER A 209 10.94 9.97 7.33
C SER A 209 12.36 9.58 6.92
N LEU A 210 13.17 9.13 7.87
CA LEU A 210 14.51 8.56 7.65
C LEU A 210 14.49 7.23 6.84
N TYR A 211 13.31 6.73 6.44
CA TYR A 211 13.08 5.41 5.83
C TYR A 211 12.26 5.52 4.53
N HIS A 212 12.64 6.43 3.63
CA HIS A 212 11.94 6.63 2.35
C HIS A 212 11.84 5.35 1.49
N GLU A 213 12.86 4.48 1.50
CA GLU A 213 12.82 3.24 0.70
C GLU A 213 11.78 2.22 1.21
N ASP A 214 11.61 2.06 2.52
CA ASP A 214 10.60 1.16 3.07
C ASP A 214 9.18 1.62 2.69
N TYR A 215 8.96 2.94 2.62
CA TYR A 215 7.70 3.51 2.15
C TYR A 215 7.43 3.18 0.68
N TYR A 216 8.41 3.35 -0.21
CA TYR A 216 8.25 3.01 -1.63
C TYR A 216 7.99 1.51 -1.83
N HIS A 217 8.65 0.66 -1.06
CA HIS A 217 8.37 -0.78 -1.07
C HIS A 217 6.94 -1.11 -0.64
N ALA A 218 6.46 -0.49 0.44
CA ALA A 218 5.08 -0.68 0.90
C ALA A 218 4.05 -0.16 -0.12
N ALA A 219 4.30 1.02 -0.71
CA ALA A 219 3.44 1.59 -1.76
C ALA A 219 3.38 0.68 -3.00
N TYR A 220 4.54 0.15 -3.42
CA TYR A 220 4.61 -0.81 -4.53
C TYR A 220 3.82 -2.09 -4.23
N GLU A 221 4.03 -2.67 -3.04
CA GLU A 221 3.32 -3.88 -2.62
C GLU A 221 1.80 -3.66 -2.55
N LEU A 222 1.35 -2.58 -1.91
CA LEU A 222 -0.06 -2.22 -1.84
C LEU A 222 -0.65 -2.00 -3.23
N GLY A 223 0.08 -1.33 -4.11
CA GLY A 223 -0.26 -1.17 -5.51
C GLY A 223 -0.50 -2.49 -6.23
N ILE A 224 0.39 -3.47 -6.07
CA ILE A 224 0.20 -4.83 -6.62
C ILE A 224 -1.14 -5.42 -6.16
N TYR A 225 -1.50 -5.27 -4.89
CA TYR A 225 -2.78 -5.78 -4.40
C TYR A 225 -3.98 -5.00 -4.95
N PHE A 226 -3.89 -3.68 -5.09
CA PHE A 226 -4.96 -2.86 -5.68
C PHE A 226 -5.24 -3.27 -7.13
N PHE A 227 -4.20 -3.58 -7.90
CA PHE A 227 -4.35 -4.04 -9.28
C PHE A 227 -4.77 -5.52 -9.42
N LYS A 228 -4.75 -6.30 -8.34
CA LYS A 228 -5.32 -7.66 -8.29
C LYS A 228 -6.83 -7.67 -8.03
N HIS A 229 -7.39 -6.62 -7.45
CA HIS A 229 -8.79 -6.54 -7.08
C HIS A 229 -9.53 -5.52 -7.95
N THR A 230 -10.54 -5.97 -8.72
CA THR A 230 -11.26 -5.13 -9.70
C THR A 230 -11.82 -3.84 -9.11
N SER A 231 -12.42 -3.89 -7.91
CA SER A 231 -12.98 -2.70 -7.23
C SER A 231 -11.91 -1.65 -6.95
N PHE A 232 -10.71 -2.08 -6.55
CA PHE A 232 -9.59 -1.16 -6.35
C PHE A 232 -9.04 -0.64 -7.67
N THR A 233 -8.88 -1.53 -8.65
CA THR A 233 -8.31 -1.16 -9.96
C THR A 233 -9.10 -0.03 -10.61
N ASN A 234 -10.42 -0.14 -10.68
CA ASN A 234 -11.26 0.87 -11.31
C ASN A 234 -11.17 2.23 -10.61
N GLU A 235 -11.22 2.24 -9.27
CA GLU A 235 -11.11 3.48 -8.49
C GLU A 235 -9.69 4.06 -8.52
N THR A 236 -8.67 3.21 -8.55
CA THR A 236 -7.27 3.63 -8.72
C THR A 236 -7.08 4.34 -10.06
N LEU A 237 -7.65 3.81 -11.14
CA LEU A 237 -7.59 4.44 -12.47
C LEU A 237 -8.42 5.72 -12.55
N ALA A 238 -9.61 5.76 -11.94
CA ALA A 238 -10.40 6.97 -11.87
C ALA A 238 -9.66 8.07 -11.08
N TYR A 239 -9.05 7.71 -9.94
CA TYR A 239 -8.27 8.62 -9.11
C TYR A 239 -6.98 9.08 -9.80
N PHE A 240 -6.34 8.18 -10.55
CA PHE A 240 -5.20 8.46 -11.39
C PHE A 240 -5.46 9.61 -12.35
N VAL A 241 -6.49 9.46 -13.20
CA VAL A 241 -6.83 10.41 -14.26
C VAL A 241 -7.31 11.75 -13.67
N SER A 242 -7.93 11.72 -12.50
CA SER A 242 -8.53 12.92 -11.91
C SER A 242 -7.57 13.74 -11.04
N THR A 243 -6.62 13.11 -10.34
CA THR A 243 -5.86 13.82 -9.29
C THR A 243 -4.48 13.25 -9.00
N LEU A 244 -4.32 11.93 -8.89
CA LEU A 244 -3.11 11.33 -8.31
C LEU A 244 -1.85 11.63 -9.14
N PHE A 245 -1.93 11.52 -10.47
CA PHE A 245 -0.78 11.79 -11.34
C PHE A 245 -0.24 13.21 -11.16
N GLU A 246 -1.12 14.20 -11.23
CA GLU A 246 -0.76 15.61 -11.08
C GLU A 246 -0.18 15.93 -9.70
N ARG A 247 -0.67 15.26 -8.66
CA ARG A 247 -0.18 15.40 -7.30
C ARG A 247 1.22 14.81 -7.16
N LEU A 248 1.40 13.55 -7.56
CA LEU A 248 2.69 12.85 -7.51
C LEU A 248 3.75 13.58 -8.34
N ARG A 249 3.40 14.03 -9.55
CA ARG A 249 4.28 14.83 -10.40
C ARG A 249 4.85 16.06 -9.72
N LYS A 250 4.08 16.71 -8.84
CA LYS A 250 4.49 17.94 -8.14
C LYS A 250 5.23 17.68 -6.84
N GLN A 251 4.98 16.53 -6.19
CA GLN A 251 5.38 16.27 -4.82
C GLN A 251 6.49 15.22 -4.70
N ASP A 252 6.38 14.10 -5.42
CA ASP A 252 7.30 12.98 -5.30
C ASP A 252 7.44 12.23 -6.63
N GLY A 253 8.54 12.50 -7.34
CA GLY A 253 8.86 11.84 -8.59
C GLY A 253 9.20 10.35 -8.43
N ARG A 254 9.72 9.91 -7.27
CA ARG A 254 10.03 8.49 -7.04
C ARG A 254 8.75 7.70 -6.80
N LEU A 255 7.82 8.25 -6.03
CA LEU A 255 6.51 7.63 -5.87
C LEU A 255 5.72 7.61 -7.19
N LEU A 256 5.87 8.65 -8.01
CA LEU A 256 5.34 8.65 -9.37
C LEU A 256 5.95 7.50 -10.22
N SER A 257 7.25 7.23 -10.13
CA SER A 257 7.88 6.14 -10.89
C SER A 257 7.33 4.77 -10.47
N VAL A 258 7.22 4.52 -9.16
CA VAL A 258 6.60 3.32 -8.57
C VAL A 258 5.19 3.13 -9.10
N PHE A 259 4.40 4.19 -9.07
CA PHE A 259 3.01 4.15 -9.50
C PHE A 259 2.86 3.98 -11.02
N LEU A 260 3.74 4.61 -11.82
CA LEU A 260 3.80 4.43 -13.26
C LEU A 260 4.14 2.98 -13.63
N ASP A 261 5.06 2.32 -12.93
CA ASP A 261 5.34 0.90 -13.16
C ASP A 261 4.09 0.04 -13.00
N LEU A 262 3.35 0.25 -11.91
CA LEU A 262 2.13 -0.47 -11.62
C LEU A 262 1.04 -0.22 -12.66
N ILE A 263 0.80 1.06 -13.00
CA ILE A 263 -0.21 1.42 -14.01
C ILE A 263 0.16 0.89 -15.38
N VAL A 264 1.38 1.08 -15.84
CA VAL A 264 1.79 0.68 -17.20
C VAL A 264 1.74 -0.85 -17.34
N THR A 265 2.24 -1.57 -16.33
CA THR A 265 2.15 -3.03 -16.26
C THR A 265 0.69 -3.49 -16.30
N GLY A 266 -0.15 -2.80 -15.55
CA GLY A 266 -1.56 -3.09 -15.49
C GLY A 266 -2.35 -2.76 -16.76
N LEU A 267 -2.05 -1.64 -17.44
CA LEU A 267 -2.66 -1.25 -18.71
C LEU A 267 -2.34 -2.25 -19.83
N ALA A 268 -1.21 -2.97 -19.73
CA ALA A 268 -0.87 -4.05 -20.63
C ALA A 268 -1.72 -5.32 -20.40
N SER A 269 -2.42 -5.42 -19.27
CA SER A 269 -3.30 -6.55 -18.95
C SER A 269 -4.66 -6.44 -19.64
N GLU A 270 -5.22 -7.59 -20.04
CA GLU A 270 -6.57 -7.70 -20.59
C GLU A 270 -7.66 -7.78 -19.50
N GLN A 271 -7.28 -7.89 -18.23
CA GLN A 271 -8.21 -8.12 -17.12
C GLN A 271 -8.97 -6.86 -16.68
N TRP A 272 -8.70 -5.73 -17.31
CA TRP A 272 -9.18 -4.42 -16.88
C TRP A 272 -10.43 -3.99 -17.63
N ASP A 273 -11.22 -3.14 -16.99
CA ASP A 273 -12.35 -2.49 -17.65
C ASP A 273 -11.87 -1.73 -18.90
N VAL A 274 -12.50 -2.03 -20.05
CA VAL A 274 -12.07 -1.53 -21.35
C VAL A 274 -12.12 0.00 -21.41
N GLN A 275 -13.15 0.60 -20.80
CA GLN A 275 -13.34 2.05 -20.84
C GLN A 275 -12.36 2.76 -19.91
N ALA A 276 -12.17 2.27 -18.68
CA ALA A 276 -11.19 2.79 -17.74
C ALA A 276 -9.76 2.71 -18.31
N ARG A 277 -9.43 1.59 -18.97
CA ARG A 277 -8.15 1.40 -19.66
C ARG A 277 -7.95 2.41 -20.79
N GLN A 278 -8.93 2.56 -21.68
CA GLN A 278 -8.87 3.51 -22.79
C GLN A 278 -8.73 4.96 -22.30
N GLN A 279 -9.47 5.35 -21.27
CA GLN A 279 -9.39 6.70 -20.71
C GLN A 279 -8.03 6.96 -20.05
N SER A 280 -7.50 5.98 -19.32
CA SER A 280 -6.19 6.08 -18.67
C SER A 280 -5.06 6.16 -19.71
N LEU A 281 -5.14 5.38 -20.79
CA LEU A 281 -4.22 5.49 -21.92
C LEU A 281 -4.29 6.87 -22.56
N LYS A 282 -5.50 7.36 -22.87
CA LYS A 282 -5.66 8.69 -23.46
C LYS A 282 -5.06 9.79 -22.59
N TYR A 283 -5.26 9.72 -21.27
CA TYR A 283 -4.72 10.67 -20.32
C TYR A 283 -3.19 10.59 -20.22
N LEU A 284 -2.63 9.37 -20.12
CA LEU A 284 -1.19 9.14 -20.04
C LEU A 284 -0.45 9.61 -21.30
N TYR A 285 -1.09 9.52 -22.46
CA TYR A 285 -0.57 9.96 -23.76
C TYR A 285 -0.92 11.42 -24.10
N GLU A 286 -1.47 12.21 -23.17
CA GLU A 286 -1.48 13.66 -23.34
C GLU A 286 -0.03 14.18 -23.34
N PRO A 287 0.33 15.16 -24.20
CA PRO A 287 1.74 15.52 -24.41
C PRO A 287 2.54 15.82 -23.14
N GLU A 288 1.95 16.57 -22.21
CA GLU A 288 2.62 16.93 -20.95
C GLU A 288 2.71 15.75 -19.98
N ASN A 289 1.73 14.85 -19.98
CA ASN A 289 1.69 13.68 -19.11
C ASN A 289 2.67 12.61 -19.60
N LEU A 290 2.73 12.39 -20.92
CA LEU A 290 3.68 11.48 -21.53
C LEU A 290 5.11 11.95 -21.28
N PHE A 291 5.38 13.24 -21.48
CA PHE A 291 6.68 13.84 -21.21
C PHE A 291 7.06 13.70 -19.73
N SER A 292 6.15 14.04 -18.81
CA SER A 292 6.38 13.92 -17.36
C SER A 292 6.62 12.47 -16.93
N SER A 293 5.93 11.52 -17.56
CA SER A 293 6.12 10.09 -17.29
C SER A 293 7.49 9.62 -17.79
N CYS A 294 7.88 9.98 -19.01
CA CYS A 294 9.18 9.60 -19.57
C CYS A 294 10.34 10.20 -18.77
N THR A 295 10.28 11.49 -18.43
CA THR A 295 11.33 12.14 -17.63
C THR A 295 11.45 11.49 -16.26
N THR A 296 10.32 11.16 -15.62
CA THR A 296 10.30 10.48 -14.33
C THR A 296 10.93 9.08 -14.41
N LEU A 297 10.50 8.25 -15.36
CA LEU A 297 11.02 6.89 -15.51
C LEU A 297 12.52 6.89 -15.85
N ILE A 298 12.98 7.81 -16.70
CA ILE A 298 14.41 7.96 -17.03
C ILE A 298 15.21 8.43 -15.81
N THR A 299 14.69 9.40 -15.06
CA THR A 299 15.33 9.94 -13.85
C THR A 299 15.58 8.83 -12.82
N TRP A 300 14.67 7.87 -12.70
CA TRP A 300 14.75 6.79 -11.72
C TRP A 300 15.23 5.45 -12.30
N GLY A 301 15.66 5.41 -13.57
CA GLY A 301 16.22 4.21 -14.19
C GLY A 301 15.21 3.09 -14.48
N GLU A 302 13.92 3.41 -14.60
CA GLU A 302 12.83 2.44 -14.85
C GLU A 302 12.72 2.09 -16.34
N VAL A 303 13.79 1.52 -16.90
CA VAL A 303 13.96 1.23 -18.34
C VAL A 303 12.88 0.27 -18.85
N GLU A 304 12.57 -0.79 -18.09
CA GLU A 304 11.57 -1.78 -18.49
C GLU A 304 10.16 -1.19 -18.50
N THR A 305 9.80 -0.37 -17.51
CA THR A 305 8.53 0.36 -17.49
C THR A 305 8.44 1.33 -18.66
N LEU A 306 9.52 2.05 -18.99
CA LEU A 306 9.60 2.96 -20.13
C LEU A 306 9.39 2.20 -21.45
N ARG A 307 9.96 1.00 -21.58
CA ARG A 307 9.74 0.09 -22.71
C ARG A 307 8.27 -0.31 -22.82
N ARG A 308 7.66 -0.75 -21.72
CA ARG A 308 6.25 -1.17 -21.68
C ARG A 308 5.34 -0.01 -22.04
N LEU A 309 5.63 1.19 -21.53
CA LEU A 309 4.90 2.42 -21.86
C LEU A 309 4.88 2.61 -23.38
N ALA A 310 6.04 2.56 -24.04
CA ALA A 310 6.17 2.65 -25.48
C ALA A 310 5.43 1.56 -26.27
N LEU A 311 5.37 0.33 -25.73
CA LEU A 311 4.66 -0.79 -26.36
C LEU A 311 3.14 -0.69 -26.23
N LEU A 312 2.59 0.10 -25.29
CA LEU A 312 1.15 0.29 -25.16
C LEU A 312 0.55 0.98 -26.39
N CYS A 313 1.21 2.02 -26.92
CA CYS A 313 0.79 2.75 -28.13
C CYS A 313 2.00 3.14 -28.99
N PRO A 314 2.61 2.19 -29.73
CA PRO A 314 3.88 2.40 -30.45
C PRO A 314 3.77 3.38 -31.63
N ARG A 315 2.56 3.62 -32.14
CA ARG A 315 2.28 4.52 -33.27
C ARG A 315 1.66 5.86 -32.84
N ASP A 316 1.65 6.15 -31.54
CA ASP A 316 1.04 7.39 -31.07
C ASP A 316 1.84 8.62 -31.54
N PRO A 317 1.21 9.63 -32.16
CA PRO A 317 1.91 10.80 -32.69
C PRO A 317 2.59 11.66 -31.62
N THR A 318 2.17 11.55 -30.35
CA THR A 318 2.73 12.34 -29.24
C THR A 318 4.18 11.99 -28.91
N TRP A 319 4.65 10.79 -29.28
CA TRP A 319 6.05 10.39 -29.17
C TRP A 319 7.00 11.39 -29.81
N SER A 320 6.66 11.90 -30.99
CA SER A 320 7.51 12.86 -31.72
C SER A 320 7.73 14.17 -30.97
N ARG A 321 6.77 14.59 -30.14
CA ARG A 321 6.89 15.78 -29.29
C ARG A 321 7.65 15.45 -28.01
N CYS A 322 7.31 14.33 -27.37
CA CYS A 322 7.98 13.87 -26.15
C CYS A 322 9.50 13.72 -26.36
N LEU A 323 9.93 13.01 -27.42
CA LEU A 323 11.34 12.80 -27.74
C LEU A 323 12.11 14.11 -27.96
N ARG A 324 11.49 15.08 -28.67
CA ARG A 324 12.10 16.41 -28.86
C ARG A 324 12.26 17.18 -27.56
N GLN A 325 11.32 17.03 -26.63
CA GLN A 325 11.41 17.66 -25.31
C GLN A 325 12.47 16.97 -24.44
N LEU A 326 12.60 15.65 -24.52
CA LEU A 326 13.63 14.88 -23.80
C LEU A 326 15.05 15.27 -24.26
N ASP A 327 15.27 15.47 -25.56
CA ASP A 327 16.58 15.87 -26.13
C ASP A 327 17.10 17.20 -25.56
N VAL A 328 16.21 18.09 -25.13
CA VAL A 328 16.55 19.43 -24.61
C VAL A 328 16.33 19.58 -23.11
N PHE A 329 15.85 18.53 -22.43
CA PHE A 329 15.57 18.58 -21.01
C PHE A 329 16.85 18.48 -20.20
N ASP A 330 17.05 19.45 -19.29
CA ASP A 330 18.22 19.48 -18.42
C ASP A 330 17.94 18.66 -17.16
N PHE A 331 18.46 17.44 -17.12
CA PHE A 331 18.31 16.56 -15.96
C PHE A 331 19.19 17.05 -14.79
N PRO A 332 18.70 17.01 -13.54
CA PRO A 332 19.50 17.43 -12.39
C PRO A 332 20.83 16.66 -12.31
N LYS A 333 21.94 17.39 -12.10
CA LYS A 333 23.30 16.83 -12.07
C LYS A 333 23.51 15.69 -11.07
N GLN A 334 22.72 15.68 -9.99
CA GLN A 334 22.77 14.62 -8.97
C GLN A 334 22.28 13.27 -9.52
N VAL A 335 21.33 13.30 -10.46
CA VAL A 335 20.75 12.12 -11.11
C VAL A 335 21.66 11.60 -12.24
N LEU A 336 22.30 12.51 -12.97
CA LEU A 336 23.30 12.18 -14.01
C LEU A 336 24.50 11.37 -13.47
N GLY A 337 24.76 11.41 -12.16
CA GLY A 337 25.79 10.60 -11.51
C GLY A 337 25.34 9.18 -11.14
N MET A 338 24.02 8.90 -11.15
CA MET A 338 23.45 7.59 -10.77
C MET A 338 23.06 6.73 -11.97
N HIS A 339 22.66 7.35 -13.08
CA HIS A 339 22.19 6.65 -14.27
C HIS A 339 22.83 7.24 -15.54
N ASP A 340 23.10 6.40 -16.55
CA ASP A 340 23.58 6.84 -17.87
C ASP A 340 22.41 7.38 -18.71
N ILE A 341 21.82 8.48 -18.22
CA ILE A 341 20.64 9.13 -18.83
C ILE A 341 20.86 9.44 -20.32
N PRO A 342 22.00 10.02 -20.76
CA PRO A 342 22.21 10.33 -22.17
C PRO A 342 22.14 9.08 -23.07
N HIS A 343 22.69 7.95 -22.60
CA HIS A 343 22.60 6.67 -23.30
C HIS A 343 21.16 6.17 -23.34
N THR A 344 20.47 6.15 -22.19
CA THR A 344 19.07 5.70 -22.09
C THR A 344 18.14 6.50 -23.02
N ILE A 345 18.29 7.83 -23.12
CA ILE A 345 17.50 8.66 -24.03
C ILE A 345 17.78 8.29 -25.49
N SER A 346 19.05 8.11 -25.85
CA SER A 346 19.47 7.78 -27.21
C SER A 346 18.93 6.42 -27.65
N ASP A 347 19.04 5.41 -26.79
CA ASP A 347 18.49 4.07 -27.03
C ASP A 347 16.97 4.10 -27.10
N PHE A 348 16.32 4.90 -26.25
CA PHE A 348 14.86 4.96 -26.21
C PHE A 348 14.31 5.62 -27.48
N LYS A 349 14.97 6.67 -27.94
CA LYS A 349 14.65 7.32 -29.20
C LYS A 349 14.79 6.36 -30.37
N ALA A 350 15.91 5.64 -30.46
CA ALA A 350 16.10 4.62 -31.49
C ALA A 350 15.01 3.53 -31.43
N PHE A 351 14.65 3.09 -30.23
CA PHE A 351 13.58 2.12 -30.02
C PHE A 351 12.23 2.60 -30.58
N ILE A 352 11.81 3.83 -30.23
CA ILE A 352 10.57 4.43 -30.74
C ILE A 352 10.62 4.64 -32.27
N GLU A 353 11.73 5.15 -32.80
CA GLU A 353 11.89 5.42 -34.24
C GLU A 353 11.81 4.13 -35.08
N THR A 354 12.22 2.98 -34.52
CA THR A 354 12.03 1.66 -35.15
C THR A 354 10.62 1.08 -34.98
N GLY A 355 9.67 1.84 -34.41
CA GLY A 355 8.31 1.39 -34.14
C GLY A 355 8.24 0.36 -33.01
N CYS A 356 9.13 0.45 -32.02
CA CYS A 356 9.21 -0.45 -30.86
C CYS A 356 9.57 -1.90 -31.21
N VAL A 357 10.24 -2.14 -32.35
CA VAL A 357 10.61 -3.49 -32.83
C VAL A 357 12.04 -3.89 -32.43
N SER A 358 12.92 -2.92 -32.19
CA SER A 358 14.30 -3.19 -31.78
C SER A 358 14.43 -3.55 -30.30
N ALA A 359 15.57 -4.10 -29.90
CA ALA A 359 15.86 -4.30 -28.48
C ALA A 359 16.14 -2.94 -27.82
N PHE A 360 15.38 -2.59 -26.79
CA PHE A 360 15.65 -1.46 -25.92
C PHE A 360 16.43 -1.96 -24.70
N GLU A 361 17.76 -1.76 -24.75
CA GLU A 361 18.78 -2.36 -23.89
C GLU A 361 18.70 -3.91 -23.78
N LYS A 362 19.86 -4.57 -23.67
CA LYS A 362 19.93 -6.03 -23.53
C LYS A 362 19.37 -6.45 -22.16
N THR A 363 18.11 -6.82 -22.11
CA THR A 363 17.53 -7.55 -20.98
C THR A 363 17.80 -9.04 -21.18
N ASP A 364 18.70 -9.59 -20.37
CA ASP A 364 18.80 -11.03 -20.20
C ASP A 364 17.48 -11.55 -19.62
N THR A 365 16.86 -12.47 -20.36
CA THR A 365 15.80 -13.44 -19.97
C THR A 365 14.32 -13.02 -20.01
N ALA A 366 13.70 -13.40 -21.14
CA ALA A 366 12.46 -14.17 -21.29
C ALA A 366 11.13 -13.68 -20.64
N SER A 367 10.25 -13.11 -21.47
CA SER A 367 8.88 -13.61 -21.63
C SER A 367 8.28 -13.05 -22.93
N SER A 368 8.25 -13.88 -23.98
CA SER A 368 7.45 -13.63 -25.18
C SER A 368 5.98 -13.85 -24.86
N TYR A 369 5.10 -13.02 -25.41
CA TYR A 369 3.95 -13.40 -26.26
C TYR A 369 2.97 -12.21 -26.29
N PHE A 370 2.98 -11.46 -27.40
CA PHE A 370 1.80 -10.72 -27.85
C PHE A 370 1.62 -10.99 -29.34
N THR A 371 0.55 -11.70 -29.66
CA THR A 371 0.05 -11.86 -31.03
C THR A 371 -1.07 -10.83 -31.20
N GLN A 372 -0.92 -9.91 -32.16
CA GLN A 372 -1.97 -8.98 -32.57
C GLN A 372 -3.18 -9.74 -33.16
N PRO A 373 -4.41 -9.29 -32.88
CA PRO A 373 -5.53 -9.43 -33.79
C PRO A 373 -5.83 -8.10 -34.50
N ASP A 374 -6.10 -8.21 -35.80
CA ASP A 374 -6.45 -7.12 -36.72
C ASP A 374 -7.74 -6.37 -36.32
N GLN A 375 -7.73 -5.07 -36.60
CA GLN A 375 -8.89 -4.15 -36.51
C GLN A 375 -9.85 -4.37 -37.68
N GLU A 376 -11.13 -4.62 -37.39
CA GLU A 376 -12.23 -4.24 -38.28
C GLU A 376 -12.97 -3.02 -37.71
N VAL A 377 -13.31 -2.12 -38.62
CA VAL A 377 -13.88 -0.79 -38.40
C VAL A 377 -15.41 -0.90 -38.30
N GLU A 378 -16.00 -0.48 -37.20
CA GLU A 378 -17.43 -0.12 -37.15
C GLU A 378 -17.63 1.25 -36.46
N ASP A 379 -18.48 2.07 -37.07
CA ASP A 379 -18.81 3.44 -36.69
C ASP A 379 -19.52 3.56 -35.32
N PRO A 380 -19.41 4.71 -34.62
CA PRO A 380 -19.91 4.85 -33.26
C PRO A 380 -21.42 5.21 -33.22
N PRO A 381 -22.23 4.61 -32.33
CA PRO A 381 -23.48 5.22 -31.92
C PRO A 381 -23.22 6.28 -30.84
N ARG A 382 -23.84 7.44 -31.01
CA ARG A 382 -23.89 8.55 -30.05
C ARG A 382 -24.60 8.13 -28.75
N HIS A 383 -24.01 8.52 -27.62
CA HIS A 383 -24.51 8.71 -26.24
C HIS A 383 -25.78 7.98 -25.74
N PRO A 384 -25.71 7.36 -24.55
CA PRO A 384 -26.32 8.01 -23.37
C PRO A 384 -25.62 7.68 -22.03
N TRP A 385 -24.52 8.36 -21.67
CA TRP A 385 -23.87 8.17 -20.34
C TRP A 385 -23.51 9.46 -19.60
N SER A 386 -23.98 10.62 -20.07
CA SER A 386 -23.80 11.91 -19.38
C SER A 386 -24.47 11.96 -17.98
N THR A 387 -25.37 11.02 -17.67
CA THR A 387 -26.15 11.02 -16.42
C THR A 387 -25.45 10.29 -15.26
N ALA A 388 -24.51 9.38 -15.53
CA ALA A 388 -23.73 8.72 -14.48
C ALA A 388 -22.67 9.66 -13.88
N TRP A 389 -22.10 10.52 -14.71
CA TRP A 389 -21.02 11.46 -14.35
C TRP A 389 -21.45 12.53 -13.33
N HIS A 390 -22.70 13.00 -13.39
CA HIS A 390 -23.24 13.92 -12.40
C HIS A 390 -23.45 13.31 -11.00
N ARG A 391 -23.48 11.98 -10.87
CA ARG A 391 -23.60 11.32 -9.57
C ARG A 391 -22.27 11.24 -8.83
N VAL A 392 -21.16 11.08 -9.56
CA VAL A 392 -19.81 11.02 -8.97
C VAL A 392 -19.35 12.40 -8.49
N TRP A 393 -19.66 13.46 -9.24
CA TRP A 393 -19.29 14.84 -8.86
C TRP A 393 -20.01 15.38 -7.61
N ARG A 394 -21.14 14.80 -7.19
CA ARG A 394 -21.85 15.23 -5.96
C ARG A 394 -21.20 14.75 -4.66
N PHE A 395 -20.20 13.87 -4.73
CA PHE A 395 -19.54 13.29 -3.55
C PHE A 395 -18.10 13.79 -3.34
N ILE A 396 -17.65 14.76 -4.14
CA ILE A 396 -16.39 15.47 -3.92
C ILE A 396 -16.73 16.78 -3.18
N PRO A 397 -16.45 16.92 -1.87
CA PRO A 397 -16.69 18.18 -1.18
C PRO A 397 -15.58 19.17 -1.56
N GLY A 398 -15.92 20.09 -2.46
CA GLY A 398 -15.14 21.29 -2.77
C GLY A 398 -16.05 22.52 -2.63
N GLU A 399 -15.63 23.41 -1.73
CA GLU A 399 -16.12 24.74 -1.37
C GLU A 399 -17.28 25.36 -2.17
N SER A 400 -18.24 25.90 -1.40
CA SER A 400 -19.40 26.65 -1.87
C SER A 400 -19.02 27.76 -2.85
N SER A 401 -19.48 27.63 -4.10
CA SER A 401 -19.58 28.75 -5.03
C SER A 401 -20.51 29.81 -4.43
N ARG A 402 -19.92 30.94 -4.05
CA ARG A 402 -20.58 32.16 -3.63
C ARG A 402 -20.72 33.04 -4.88
N GLU A 403 -21.94 33.12 -5.42
CA GLU A 403 -22.49 34.07 -6.43
C GLU A 403 -23.84 33.43 -6.84
N ASP A 404 -25.04 34.01 -6.75
CA ASP A 404 -25.50 35.38 -6.72
C ASP A 404 -26.80 35.48 -5.87
N MET A 405 -26.80 36.31 -4.83
CA MET A 405 -28.04 36.90 -4.32
C MET A 405 -28.22 38.24 -5.05
N GLY A 406 -28.76 38.15 -6.27
CA GLY A 406 -29.20 39.27 -7.08
C GLY A 406 -30.71 39.50 -6.92
N LEU A 407 -31.06 40.41 -6.01
CA LEU A 407 -32.17 41.37 -6.08
C LEU A 407 -33.43 40.97 -6.88
N SER A 408 -34.53 40.76 -6.16
CA SER A 408 -35.86 41.21 -6.59
C SER A 408 -36.53 41.92 -5.42
N ASN A 409 -36.41 43.25 -5.42
CA ASN A 409 -37.20 44.16 -4.59
C ASN A 409 -38.67 44.15 -5.04
N ASN A 410 -39.55 44.22 -4.03
CA ASN A 410 -40.84 44.94 -3.99
C ASN A 410 -41.95 44.45 -4.96
N ASP A 411 -43.23 44.42 -4.62
CA ASP A 411 -43.96 45.19 -3.62
C ASP A 411 -45.38 44.62 -3.41
N HIS A 412 -45.97 45.00 -2.28
CA HIS A 412 -47.41 45.13 -1.95
C HIS A 412 -48.23 43.93 -1.46
N GLY A 413 -48.69 44.06 -0.20
CA GLY A 413 -50.13 44.04 0.04
C GLY A 413 -50.62 43.43 1.36
N VAL A 414 -50.67 44.29 2.40
CA VAL A 414 -51.48 44.23 3.65
C VAL A 414 -51.01 43.33 4.78
#